data_AF-A0A8T3XB60-F1
#
_entry.id   AF-A0A8T3XB60-F1
#
_cell.length_a   1.000
_cell.length_b   1.000
_cell.length_c   1.000
_cell.angle_alpha   90.00
_cell.angle_beta   90.00
_cell.angle_gamma   90.00
#
_symmetry.space_group_name_H-M   'P 1'
#
loop_
_entity.id
_entity.type
_entity.pdbx_description
1 polymer ?
#
loop_
_entity_poly.entity_id
_entity_poly.type
_entity_poly.pdbx_seq_one_letter_code
_entity_poly.pdbx_strand_id
1 'polypeptide(L)'
;MPTISDIKKEHAKIELLLKNIEQHMENNIPIPYLIFCLTKLNSIWNEHERKEEDIFNPNSDFPVEKMIIEQHRQLRGHWRIISGSISEGDVNKILVSLNTDGRMLIDKFRKHMNLEENYLKIHFIHSKI
;
A
#
# COMPACT_ATOMS: atom_id res chain seq x y z
N MET A 1 -7.22 2.56 20.38
CA MET A 1 -5.93 2.04 19.91
C MET A 1 -6.19 1.07 18.79
N PRO A 2 -5.48 1.17 17.65
CA PRO A 2 -5.61 0.23 16.54
C PRO A 2 -5.19 -1.19 16.97
N THR A 3 -5.86 -2.20 16.41
CA THR A 3 -5.58 -3.61 16.72
C THR A 3 -4.99 -4.34 15.52
N ILE A 4 -4.36 -5.49 15.76
CA ILE A 4 -3.87 -6.38 14.69
C ILE A 4 -5.01 -6.83 13.75
N SER A 5 -6.24 -6.95 14.28
CA SER A 5 -7.43 -7.25 13.46
C SER A 5 -7.77 -6.11 12.50
N ASP A 6 -7.51 -4.86 12.90
CA ASP A 6 -7.75 -3.70 12.05
C ASP A 6 -6.74 -3.65 10.88
N ILE A 7 -5.47 -3.91 11.14
CA ILE A 7 -4.41 -4.03 10.11
C ILE A 7 -4.80 -5.07 9.05
N LYS A 8 -5.22 -6.28 9.46
CA LYS A 8 -5.64 -7.32 8.51
C LYS A 8 -6.86 -6.92 7.67
N LYS A 9 -7.83 -6.21 8.26
CA LYS A 9 -8.99 -5.70 7.52
C LYS A 9 -8.58 -4.62 6.51
N GLU A 10 -7.56 -3.84 6.82
CA GLU A 10 -7.01 -2.82 5.92
C GLU A 10 -6.24 -3.46 4.77
N HIS A 11 -5.41 -4.48 5.03
CA HIS A 11 -4.75 -5.26 3.97
C HIS A 11 -5.77 -5.80 2.96
N ALA A 12 -6.89 -6.36 3.44
CA ALA A 12 -7.95 -6.85 2.56
C ALA A 12 -8.56 -5.75 1.68
N LYS A 13 -8.73 -4.53 2.22
CA LYS A 13 -9.23 -3.37 1.46
C LYS A 13 -8.20 -2.88 0.44
N ILE A 14 -6.93 -2.82 0.84
CA ILE A 14 -5.81 -2.46 -0.03
C ILE A 14 -5.73 -3.46 -1.18
N GLU A 15 -5.69 -4.76 -0.91
CA GLU A 15 -5.63 -5.82 -1.93
C GLU A 15 -6.81 -5.77 -2.90
N LEU A 16 -8.03 -5.49 -2.42
CA LEU A 16 -9.18 -5.30 -3.31
C LEU A 16 -8.97 -4.12 -4.27
N LEU A 17 -8.40 -3.01 -3.80
CA LEU A 17 -8.10 -1.85 -4.64
C LEU A 17 -6.98 -2.14 -5.63
N LEU A 18 -5.93 -2.85 -5.21
CA LEU A 18 -4.84 -3.26 -6.10
C LEU A 18 -5.36 -4.14 -7.23
N LYS A 19 -6.22 -5.12 -6.94
CA LYS A 19 -6.87 -5.96 -7.96
C LYS A 19 -7.68 -5.14 -8.95
N ASN A 20 -8.44 -4.15 -8.46
CA ASN A 20 -9.20 -3.28 -9.35
C ASN A 20 -8.25 -2.46 -10.24
N ILE A 21 -7.16 -1.93 -9.70
CA ILE A 21 -6.15 -1.18 -10.49
C ILE A 21 -5.50 -2.09 -11.56
N GLU A 22 -5.13 -3.32 -11.21
CA GLU A 22 -4.60 -4.29 -12.18
C GLU A 22 -5.60 -4.62 -13.29
N GLN A 23 -6.85 -4.91 -12.93
CA GLN A 23 -7.91 -5.16 -13.91
C GLN A 23 -8.10 -3.97 -14.85
N HIS A 24 -7.98 -2.74 -14.34
CA HIS A 24 -8.00 -1.54 -15.16
C HIS A 24 -6.87 -1.48 -16.17
N MET A 25 -5.66 -1.85 -15.74
CA MET A 25 -4.47 -1.86 -16.58
C MET A 25 -4.55 -2.93 -17.69
N GLU A 26 -5.33 -4.00 -17.49
CA GLU A 26 -5.50 -5.09 -18.46
C GLU A 26 -6.70 -4.90 -19.39
N ASN A 27 -7.81 -4.33 -18.89
CA ASN A 27 -9.11 -4.37 -19.57
C ASN A 27 -9.57 -3.02 -20.16
N ASN A 28 -8.70 -2.00 -20.24
CA ASN A 28 -9.03 -0.66 -20.78
C ASN A 28 -10.27 -0.01 -20.12
N ILE A 29 -10.45 -0.24 -18.82
CA ILE A 29 -11.60 0.30 -18.08
C ILE A 29 -11.43 1.83 -17.89
N PRO A 30 -12.51 2.65 -17.85
CA PRO A 30 -12.40 4.11 -17.88
C PRO A 30 -11.47 4.75 -16.84
N ILE A 31 -10.69 5.73 -17.31
CA ILE A 31 -9.73 6.52 -16.51
C ILE A 31 -10.34 7.14 -15.24
N PRO A 32 -11.58 7.69 -15.24
CA PRO A 32 -12.15 8.26 -14.01
C PRO A 32 -12.27 7.25 -12.86
N TYR A 33 -12.59 5.98 -13.16
CA TYR A 33 -12.68 4.95 -12.14
C TYR A 33 -11.28 4.54 -11.65
N LEU A 34 -10.29 4.48 -12.54
CA LEU A 34 -8.90 4.24 -12.16
C LEU A 34 -8.38 5.31 -11.18
N ILE A 35 -8.64 6.59 -11.48
CA ILE A 35 -8.30 7.72 -10.59
C ILE A 35 -9.02 7.57 -9.24
N PHE A 36 -10.30 7.15 -9.24
CA PHE A 36 -11.05 6.87 -8.02
C PHE A 36 -10.38 5.76 -7.18
N CYS A 37 -9.99 4.64 -7.79
CA CYS A 37 -9.30 3.56 -7.11
C CYS A 37 -7.97 4.01 -6.50
N LEU A 38 -7.16 4.74 -7.27
CA LEU A 38 -5.88 5.28 -6.82
C LEU A 38 -6.08 6.24 -5.63
N THR A 39 -7.02 7.18 -5.75
CA THR A 39 -7.32 8.13 -4.67
C THR A 39 -7.75 7.42 -3.39
N LYS A 40 -8.60 6.40 -3.52
CA LYS A 40 -9.05 5.59 -2.39
C LYS A 40 -7.93 4.76 -1.77
N LEU A 41 -7.04 4.20 -2.59
CA LEU A 41 -5.86 3.47 -2.12
C LEU A 41 -4.97 4.37 -1.27
N ASN A 42 -4.65 5.57 -1.75
CA ASN A 42 -3.83 6.51 -1.00
C ASN A 42 -4.47 6.94 0.32
N SER A 43 -5.78 7.18 0.35
CA SER A 43 -6.46 7.52 1.59
C SER A 43 -6.39 6.40 2.62
N ILE A 44 -6.61 5.15 2.20
CA ILE A 44 -6.55 3.99 3.11
C ILE A 44 -5.12 3.75 3.57
N TRP A 45 -4.15 3.82 2.65
CA TRP A 45 -2.76 3.55 2.96
C TRP A 45 -2.14 4.57 3.90
N ASN A 46 -2.38 5.88 3.73
CA ASN A 46 -1.85 6.87 4.69
C ASN A 46 -2.39 6.66 6.10
N GLU A 47 -3.66 6.25 6.23
CA GLU A 47 -4.24 5.95 7.54
C GLU A 47 -3.70 4.62 8.11
N HIS A 48 -3.38 3.67 7.24
CA HIS A 48 -2.77 2.40 7.59
C HIS A 48 -1.36 2.61 8.18
N GLU A 49 -0.47 3.31 7.46
CA GLU A 49 0.90 3.59 7.93
C GLU A 49 0.90 4.26 9.31
N ARG A 50 -0.01 5.21 9.53
CA ARG A 50 -0.15 5.90 10.83
C ARG A 50 -0.48 4.91 11.96
N LYS A 51 -1.30 3.90 11.70
CA LYS A 51 -1.64 2.86 12.69
C LYS A 51 -0.49 1.90 12.91
N GLU A 52 0.28 1.62 11.87
CA GLU A 52 1.48 0.80 11.96
C GLU A 52 2.53 1.47 12.84
N GLU A 53 2.75 2.77 12.68
CA GLU A 53 3.63 3.56 13.57
C GLU A 53 3.18 3.45 15.04
N ASP A 54 1.87 3.54 15.30
CA ASP A 54 1.30 3.38 16.65
C ASP A 54 1.50 1.95 17.22
N ILE A 55 1.43 0.91 16.38
CA ILE A 55 1.54 -0.50 16.80
C ILE A 55 2.99 -0.94 16.94
N PHE A 56 3.87 -0.52 16.02
CA PHE A 56 5.24 -0.99 15.91
C PHE A 56 6.27 -0.12 16.66
N ASN A 57 5.83 0.98 17.30
CA ASN A 57 6.51 1.88 18.24
C ASN A 57 8.08 1.93 18.20
N PRO A 58 8.69 3.10 17.92
CA PRO A 58 10.13 3.34 17.78
C PRO A 58 11.06 3.03 18.98
N ASN A 59 10.54 2.67 20.15
CA ASN A 59 11.36 2.34 21.31
C ASN A 59 11.87 0.89 21.32
N SER A 60 11.67 0.16 20.22
CA SER A 60 12.23 -1.16 20.03
C SER A 60 13.52 -1.04 19.20
N ASP A 61 14.65 -1.55 19.70
CA ASP A 61 15.93 -1.67 18.95
C ASP A 61 15.83 -2.65 17.76
N PHE A 62 14.64 -2.83 17.18
CA PHE A 62 14.35 -3.89 16.24
C PHE A 62 14.65 -3.46 14.79
N PRO A 63 15.38 -4.29 14.02
CA PRO A 63 15.64 -4.08 12.58
C PRO A 63 14.37 -3.92 11.71
N VAL A 64 13.21 -4.31 12.24
CA VAL A 64 11.92 -4.33 11.58
C VAL A 64 11.39 -2.92 11.31
N GLU A 65 11.61 -1.97 12.22
CA GLU A 65 11.16 -0.58 12.03
C GLU A 65 11.87 0.06 10.83
N LYS A 66 13.20 -0.07 10.76
CA LYS A 66 13.98 0.46 9.64
C LYS A 66 13.54 -0.15 8.30
N MET A 67 13.22 -1.44 8.30
CA MET A 67 12.69 -2.12 7.11
C MET A 67 11.32 -1.58 6.70
N ILE A 68 10.38 -1.38 7.64
CA ILE A 68 9.04 -0.86 7.38
C ILE A 68 9.12 0.57 6.82
N ILE A 69 9.88 1.45 7.48
CA ILE A 69 10.08 2.85 7.05
C ILE A 69 10.69 2.92 5.64
N GLU A 70 11.70 2.09 5.35
CA GLU A 70 12.30 2.04 4.02
C GLU A 70 11.30 1.56 2.96
N GLN A 71 10.41 0.61 3.28
CA GLN A 71 9.37 0.13 2.38
C GLN A 71 8.29 1.18 2.12
N HIS A 72 7.79 1.85 3.16
CA HIS A 72 6.87 3.00 3.06
C HIS A 72 7.46 4.10 2.17
N ARG A 73 8.74 4.46 2.39
CA ARG A 73 9.44 5.46 1.56
C ARG A 73 9.50 5.06 0.09
N GLN A 74 9.77 3.79 -0.21
CA GLN A 74 9.81 3.29 -1.59
C GLN A 74 8.42 3.34 -2.25
N LEU A 75 7.38 2.93 -1.53
CA LEU A 75 6.00 3.03 -1.99
C LEU A 75 5.62 4.49 -2.29
N ARG A 76 6.01 5.43 -1.42
CA ARG A 76 5.74 6.87 -1.60
C ARG A 76 6.44 7.43 -2.84
N GLY A 77 7.59 6.89 -3.21
CA GLY A 77 8.30 7.24 -4.44
C GLY A 77 7.48 6.94 -5.70
N HIS A 78 7.02 5.69 -5.85
CA HIS A 78 6.18 5.29 -6.99
C HIS A 78 4.83 6.02 -6.98
N TRP A 79 4.23 6.17 -5.80
CA TRP A 79 2.99 6.92 -5.66
C TRP A 79 3.11 8.36 -6.15
N ARG A 80 4.22 9.04 -5.85
CA ARG A 80 4.46 10.42 -6.30
C ARG A 80 4.45 10.52 -7.82
N ILE A 81 5.08 9.60 -8.53
CA ILE A 81 5.12 9.58 -10.00
C ILE A 81 3.70 9.43 -10.58
N ILE A 82 2.93 8.47 -10.06
CA ILE A 82 1.54 8.23 -10.49
C ILE A 82 0.68 9.45 -10.19
N SER A 83 0.74 10.00 -8.98
CA SER A 83 -0.02 11.19 -8.59
C SER A 83 0.31 12.42 -9.43
N GLY A 84 1.59 12.62 -9.79
CA GLY A 84 2.00 13.70 -10.68
C GLY A 84 1.34 13.59 -12.05
N SER A 85 1.35 12.38 -12.64
CA SER A 85 0.67 12.14 -13.92
C SER A 85 -0.85 12.37 -13.85
N ILE A 86 -1.49 12.05 -12.72
CA ILE A 86 -2.92 12.31 -12.50
C ILE A 86 -3.19 13.82 -12.43
N SER A 87 -2.37 14.56 -11.67
CA SER A 87 -2.52 16.02 -11.52
C SER A 87 -2.33 16.79 -12.83
N GLU A 88 -1.50 16.28 -13.73
CA GLU A 88 -1.32 16.87 -15.07
C GLU A 88 -2.52 16.65 -16.01
N GLY A 89 -3.41 15.71 -15.70
CA GLY A 89 -4.61 15.42 -16.50
C GLY A 89 -4.33 14.75 -17.86
N ASP A 90 -3.09 14.36 -18.12
CA ASP A 90 -2.69 13.68 -19.36
C ASP A 90 -2.91 12.17 -19.23
N VAL A 91 -3.97 11.69 -19.90
CA VAL A 91 -4.35 10.27 -19.92
C VAL A 91 -3.22 9.36 -20.37
N ASN A 92 -2.44 9.77 -21.37
CA ASN A 92 -1.35 8.94 -21.87
C ASN A 92 -0.24 8.81 -20.83
N LYS A 93 0.10 9.91 -20.14
CA LYS A 93 1.07 9.87 -19.04
C LYS A 93 0.58 9.02 -17.87
N ILE A 94 -0.70 9.07 -17.54
CA ILE A 94 -1.30 8.22 -16.49
C ILE A 94 -1.16 6.75 -16.85
N LEU A 95 -1.46 6.37 -18.10
CA LEU A 95 -1.34 4.98 -18.56
C LEU A 95 0.12 4.50 -18.58
N VAL A 96 1.06 5.36 -18.99
CA VAL A 96 2.49 5.03 -19.00
C VAL A 96 3.04 4.89 -17.58
N SER A 97 2.72 5.83 -16.68
CA SER A 97 3.15 5.77 -15.28
C SER A 97 2.57 4.56 -14.56
N LEU A 98 1.32 4.18 -14.84
CA LEU A 98 0.74 2.97 -14.26
C LEU A 98 1.38 1.69 -14.80
N ASN A 99 1.66 1.62 -16.11
CA ASN A 99 2.31 0.43 -16.68
C ASN A 99 3.73 0.21 -16.17
N THR A 100 4.42 1.28 -15.78
CA THR A 100 5.79 1.23 -15.25
C THR A 100 5.77 1.18 -13.72
N ASP A 101 5.47 2.31 -13.09
CA ASP A 101 5.45 2.47 -11.63
C ASP A 101 4.25 1.80 -10.96
N GLY A 102 3.09 1.74 -11.61
CA GLY A 102 1.89 1.11 -11.03
C GLY A 102 2.08 -0.38 -10.76
N ARG A 103 2.66 -1.12 -11.72
CA ARG A 103 2.99 -2.55 -11.52
C ARG A 103 3.97 -2.74 -10.36
N MET A 104 5.01 -1.91 -10.31
CA MET A 104 6.00 -1.96 -9.22
C MET A 104 5.39 -1.60 -7.86
N LEU A 105 4.49 -0.61 -7.83
CA LEU A 105 3.76 -0.20 -6.64
C LEU A 105 2.91 -1.35 -6.09
N ILE A 106 2.12 -2.01 -6.95
CA ILE A 106 1.27 -3.15 -6.58
C ILE A 106 2.10 -4.29 -5.99
N ASP A 107 3.19 -4.68 -6.67
CA ASP A 107 4.09 -5.73 -6.20
C ASP A 107 4.71 -5.37 -4.84
N LYS A 108 5.10 -4.11 -4.64
CA LYS A 108 5.67 -3.65 -3.38
C LYS A 108 4.64 -3.66 -2.26
N PHE A 109 3.41 -3.23 -2.50
CA PHE A 109 2.34 -3.31 -1.49
C PHE A 109 2.11 -4.74 -1.04
N ARG A 110 1.99 -5.68 -1.99
CA ARG A 110 1.78 -7.10 -1.65
C ARG A 110 2.94 -7.69 -0.87
N LYS A 111 4.18 -7.37 -1.26
CA LYS A 111 5.38 -7.81 -0.52
C LYS A 111 5.40 -7.25 0.89
N HIS A 112 5.11 -5.96 1.04
CA HIS A 112 5.05 -5.27 2.32
C HIS A 112 4.00 -5.88 3.27
N MET A 113 2.74 -5.96 2.83
CA MET A 113 1.65 -6.58 3.61
C MET A 113 1.96 -8.03 4.01
N ASN A 114 2.60 -8.81 3.14
CA ASN A 114 2.99 -10.19 3.44
C ASN A 114 4.08 -10.25 4.52
N LEU A 115 5.09 -9.38 4.45
CA LEU A 115 6.12 -9.29 5.48
C LEU A 115 5.53 -8.92 6.84
N GLU A 116 4.61 -7.97 6.88
CA GLU A 116 3.89 -7.58 8.10
C GLU A 116 3.04 -8.72 8.64
N GLU A 117 2.28 -9.40 7.80
CA GLU A 117 1.49 -10.55 8.22
C GLU A 117 2.35 -11.68 8.80
N ASN A 118 3.52 -11.94 8.22
CA ASN A 118 4.46 -12.94 8.74
C ASN A 118 5.05 -12.50 10.08
N TYR A 119 5.43 -11.23 10.21
CA TYR A 119 5.90 -10.67 11.47
C TYR A 119 4.84 -10.78 12.56
N LEU A 120 3.61 -10.36 12.26
CA LEU A 120 2.46 -10.43 13.17
C LEU A 120 2.15 -11.88 13.59
N LYS A 121 2.26 -12.85 12.68
CA LYS A 121 2.08 -14.27 13.00
C LYS A 121 3.13 -14.78 13.98
N ILE A 122 4.41 -14.46 13.76
CA ILE A 122 5.50 -14.94 14.60
C ILE A 122 5.42 -14.32 16.00
N HIS A 123 5.24 -13.00 16.09
CA HIS A 123 5.46 -12.25 17.32
C HIS A 123 4.21 -11.99 18.16
N PHE A 124 3.00 -12.15 17.61
CA PHE A 124 1.76 -11.78 18.32
C PHE A 124 0.72 -12.90 18.41
N ILE A 125 0.84 -13.99 17.63
CA ILE A 125 -0.09 -15.13 17.75
C ILE A 125 0.32 -16.09 18.88
N HIS A 126 1.57 -16.05 19.34
CA HIS A 126 2.04 -16.88 20.47
C HIS A 126 1.88 -16.23 21.85
N SER A 127 1.40 -14.98 21.93
CA SER A 127 1.21 -14.25 23.20
C SER A 127 -0.09 -14.64 23.94
N LYS A 128 -0.70 -15.77 23.57
CA LYS A 128 -1.85 -16.39 24.25
C LYS A 128 -1.71 -17.91 24.28
N ILE A 129 -0.71 -18.43 24.99
CA ILE A 129 -0.77 -19.72 25.69
C ILE A 129 -0.08 -19.53 27.04
#